data_AF-A0A966LS95-F1
#
_entry.id   AF-A0A966LS95-F1
#
_cell.length_a   1.000
_cell.length_b   1.000
_cell.length_c   1.000
_cell.angle_alpha   90.00
_cell.angle_beta   90.00
_cell.angle_gamma   90.00
#
_symmetry.space_group_name_H-M   'P 1'
#
loop_
_entity.id
_entity.type
_entity.pdbx_description
1 polymer ?
#
loop_
_entity_poly.entity_id
_entity_poly.type
_entity_poly.pdbx_seq_one_letter_code
_entity_poly.pdbx_strand_id
1 'polypeptide(L)'
;MALYTLTSNQVLPDIQQPDELVITNSGDVSMLSALVQVPESEIIHRLANDHEAYVAYLQGIPVAFGWVASGRARIGELNHDFILPNGNRYLWNFRTLEAYRGRGIYPALLQAIINDQRGRAKQYWIIHAPENKSSQQGIRKAGFRFLGQLGLNKEGQLALEARYMRLTEKMLAHEMGMPTDRGKVLPCWNCHSPYLKKRSVYCCTPSIVPIKSSVHL
;
A
#
# COMPACT_ATOMS: atom_id res chain seq x y z
N MET A 1 9.95 0.09 -3.15
CA MET A 1 8.49 0.30 -3.37
C MET A 1 8.24 1.78 -3.50
N ALA A 2 7.18 2.22 -4.16
CA ALA A 2 6.90 3.66 -4.31
C ALA A 2 5.75 4.10 -3.39
N LEU A 3 6.00 5.11 -2.56
CA LEU A 3 5.02 5.69 -1.65
C LEU A 3 4.30 6.88 -2.31
N TYR A 4 2.99 6.89 -2.16
CA TYR A 4 2.10 7.91 -2.69
C TYR A 4 1.19 8.46 -1.59
N THR A 5 0.79 9.72 -1.76
CA THR A 5 -0.02 10.42 -0.75
C THR A 5 -1.08 11.33 -1.38
N LEU A 6 -2.19 11.53 -0.68
CA LEU A 6 -3.29 12.42 -1.08
C LEU A 6 -3.93 13.08 0.15
N THR A 7 -4.19 14.38 0.08
CA THR A 7 -4.89 15.13 1.15
C THR A 7 -6.40 15.12 0.91
N SER A 8 -7.21 15.00 1.97
CA SER A 8 -8.68 14.95 1.87
C SER A 8 -9.31 16.17 1.19
N ASN A 9 -8.63 17.31 1.26
CA ASN A 9 -9.13 18.59 0.77
C ASN A 9 -8.85 18.76 -0.73
N GLN A 10 -8.07 17.85 -1.33
CA GLN A 10 -7.75 17.90 -2.74
C GLN A 10 -9.01 17.64 -3.57
N VAL A 11 -9.19 18.43 -4.63
CA VAL A 11 -10.15 18.14 -5.69
C VAL A 11 -9.65 16.89 -6.42
N LEU A 12 -10.49 15.86 -6.49
CA LEU A 12 -10.14 14.63 -7.18
C LEU A 12 -10.28 14.84 -8.69
N PRO A 13 -9.34 14.33 -9.50
CA PRO A 13 -9.46 14.40 -10.94
C PRO A 13 -10.68 13.60 -11.41
N ASP A 14 -11.29 14.03 -12.50
CA ASP A 14 -12.36 13.25 -13.12
C ASP A 14 -11.79 11.93 -13.69
N ILE A 15 -12.56 10.86 -13.57
CA ILE A 15 -12.18 9.53 -13.99
C ILE A 15 -13.33 8.88 -14.74
N GLN A 16 -13.02 8.31 -15.90
CA GLN A 16 -13.95 7.45 -16.59
C GLN A 16 -14.07 6.13 -15.81
N GLN A 17 -15.27 5.83 -15.36
CA GLN A 17 -15.65 4.58 -14.72
C GLN A 17 -16.75 3.90 -15.53
N PRO A 18 -16.92 2.56 -15.42
CA PRO A 18 -18.01 1.87 -16.09
C PRO A 18 -19.35 2.35 -15.56
N ASP A 19 -20.36 2.37 -16.44
CA ASP A 19 -21.75 2.50 -16.03
C ASP A 19 -22.10 1.38 -15.04
N GLU A 20 -23.01 1.67 -14.10
CA GLU A 20 -23.49 0.71 -13.07
C GLU A 20 -22.40 0.24 -12.08
N LEU A 21 -21.23 0.88 -12.05
CA LEU A 21 -20.23 0.62 -11.02
C LEU A 21 -20.75 1.13 -9.66
N VAL A 22 -20.92 0.21 -8.71
CA VAL A 22 -21.29 0.53 -7.33
C VAL A 22 -20.13 0.17 -6.41
N ILE A 23 -19.68 1.11 -5.58
CA ILE A 23 -18.62 0.84 -4.61
C ILE A 23 -19.19 1.09 -3.22
N THR A 24 -19.03 0.12 -2.33
CA THR A 24 -19.52 0.22 -0.95
C THR A 24 -18.54 -0.39 0.04
N ASN A 25 -18.61 0.08 1.28
CA ASN A 25 -18.00 -0.60 2.42
C ASN A 25 -18.69 -1.96 2.63
N SER A 26 -17.93 -2.98 3.01
CA SER A 26 -18.47 -4.31 3.30
C SER A 26 -17.83 -4.92 4.54
N GLY A 27 -18.67 -5.49 5.40
CA GLY A 27 -18.28 -6.36 6.51
C GLY A 27 -18.64 -7.83 6.28
N ASP A 28 -19.05 -8.21 5.07
CA ASP A 28 -19.43 -9.60 4.75
C ASP A 28 -18.19 -10.50 4.72
N VAL A 29 -17.99 -11.24 5.80
CA VAL A 29 -16.80 -12.07 6.02
C VAL A 29 -16.67 -13.17 4.98
N SER A 30 -17.76 -13.87 4.66
CA SER A 30 -17.72 -15.01 3.73
C SER A 30 -17.45 -14.53 2.30
N MET A 31 -18.08 -13.44 1.87
CA MET A 31 -17.82 -12.85 0.56
C MET A 31 -16.38 -12.33 0.45
N LEU A 32 -15.89 -11.58 1.45
CA LEU A 32 -14.52 -11.06 1.45
C LEU A 32 -13.48 -12.18 1.49
N SER A 33 -13.72 -13.23 2.26
CA SER A 33 -12.88 -14.44 2.32
C SER A 33 -12.72 -15.07 0.94
N ALA A 34 -13.84 -15.30 0.24
CA ALA A 34 -13.84 -15.85 -1.12
C ALA A 34 -13.16 -14.91 -2.13
N LEU A 35 -13.42 -13.61 -2.05
CA LEU A 35 -12.92 -12.61 -2.99
C LEU A 35 -11.41 -12.35 -2.82
N VAL A 36 -10.94 -12.27 -1.58
CA VAL A 36 -9.52 -12.05 -1.23
C VAL A 36 -8.73 -13.36 -1.33
N GLN A 37 -9.40 -14.52 -1.24
CA GLN A 37 -8.82 -15.86 -1.22
C GLN A 37 -7.95 -16.11 0.03
N VAL A 38 -8.49 -15.78 1.20
CA VAL A 38 -7.89 -16.03 2.51
C VAL A 38 -8.93 -16.64 3.43
N PRO A 39 -8.55 -17.34 4.52
CA PRO A 39 -9.52 -17.85 5.49
C PRO A 39 -10.37 -16.73 6.10
N GLU A 40 -11.61 -17.05 6.49
CA GLU A 40 -12.50 -16.10 7.17
C GLU A 40 -11.88 -15.53 8.46
N SER A 41 -11.06 -16.31 9.16
CA SER A 41 -10.33 -15.87 10.35
C SER A 41 -9.40 -14.68 10.09
N GLU A 42 -8.79 -14.62 8.91
CA GLU A 42 -7.95 -13.48 8.48
C GLU A 42 -8.80 -12.23 8.20
N ILE A 43 -9.98 -12.40 7.62
CA ILE A 43 -10.93 -11.31 7.38
C ILE A 43 -11.44 -10.74 8.71
N ILE A 44 -11.86 -11.63 9.62
CA ILE A 44 -12.30 -11.26 10.98
C ILE A 44 -11.17 -10.51 11.69
N HIS A 45 -9.93 -10.99 11.59
CA HIS A 45 -8.78 -10.33 12.20
C HIS A 45 -8.58 -8.90 11.68
N ARG A 46 -8.68 -8.67 10.36
CA ARG A 46 -8.57 -7.31 9.79
C ARG A 46 -9.67 -6.39 10.30
N LEU A 47 -10.92 -6.85 10.25
CA LEU A 47 -12.07 -6.06 10.71
C LEU A 47 -11.95 -5.72 12.20
N ALA A 48 -11.48 -6.66 13.03
CA ALA A 48 -11.23 -6.44 14.45
C ALA A 48 -10.05 -5.48 14.75
N ASN A 49 -9.21 -5.16 13.76
CA ASN A 49 -8.10 -4.21 13.87
C ASN A 49 -8.43 -2.86 13.19
N ASP A 50 -9.71 -2.50 13.12
CA ASP A 50 -10.21 -1.25 12.52
C ASP A 50 -9.80 -1.08 11.05
N HIS A 51 -9.72 -2.20 10.32
CA HIS A 51 -9.57 -2.18 8.88
C HIS A 51 -10.93 -2.25 8.22
N GLU A 52 -11.19 -1.33 7.30
CA GLU A 52 -12.42 -1.26 6.53
C GLU A 52 -12.19 -1.84 5.13
N ALA A 53 -13.06 -2.74 4.68
CA ALA A 53 -13.03 -3.28 3.32
C ALA A 53 -14.01 -2.53 2.43
N TYR A 54 -13.60 -2.23 1.21
CA TYR A 54 -14.46 -1.68 0.17
C TYR A 54 -14.46 -2.63 -1.02
N VAL A 55 -15.65 -2.82 -1.58
CA VAL A 55 -15.87 -3.73 -2.71
C VAL A 55 -16.55 -2.94 -3.82
N ALA A 56 -16.01 -3.07 -5.03
CA ALA A 56 -16.60 -2.57 -6.24
C ALA A 56 -17.43 -3.69 -6.89
N TYR A 57 -18.67 -3.37 -7.23
CA TYR A 57 -19.62 -4.23 -7.89
C TYR A 57 -19.93 -3.68 -9.28
N LEU A 58 -19.99 -4.56 -10.27
CA LEU A 58 -20.50 -4.25 -11.59
C LEU A 58 -21.67 -5.19 -11.85
N GLN A 59 -22.88 -4.64 -12.07
CA GLN A 59 -24.10 -5.44 -12.23
C GLN A 59 -24.34 -6.41 -11.07
N GLY A 60 -24.06 -5.96 -9.84
CA GLY A 60 -24.20 -6.77 -8.62
C GLY A 60 -23.09 -7.82 -8.41
N ILE A 61 -22.15 -7.98 -9.34
CA ILE A 61 -21.03 -8.93 -9.21
C ILE A 61 -19.84 -8.22 -8.57
N PRO A 62 -19.20 -8.75 -7.51
CA PRO A 62 -17.98 -8.17 -6.95
C PRO A 62 -16.80 -8.32 -7.92
N VAL A 63 -16.22 -7.21 -8.34
CA VAL A 63 -15.18 -7.15 -9.40
C VAL A 63 -13.85 -6.56 -8.94
N ALA A 64 -13.84 -5.83 -7.83
CA ALA A 64 -12.62 -5.36 -7.20
C ALA A 64 -12.81 -5.16 -5.69
N PHE A 65 -11.71 -5.13 -4.96
CA PHE A 65 -11.71 -4.78 -3.54
C PHE A 65 -10.45 -4.02 -3.15
N GLY A 66 -10.50 -3.41 -1.97
CA GLY A 66 -9.39 -2.75 -1.31
C GLY A 66 -9.65 -2.55 0.17
N TRP A 67 -8.58 -2.32 0.93
CA TRP A 67 -8.65 -2.16 2.37
C TRP A 67 -8.12 -0.81 2.81
N VAL A 68 -8.67 -0.31 3.91
CA VAL A 68 -8.29 0.93 4.57
C VAL A 68 -7.95 0.63 6.02
N ALA A 69 -6.75 0.99 6.47
CA ALA A 69 -6.37 0.94 7.88
C ALA A 69 -6.38 2.35 8.49
N SER A 70 -6.90 2.46 9.71
CA SER A 70 -7.02 3.74 10.46
C SER A 70 -6.16 3.82 11.72
N GLY A 71 -5.57 2.69 12.15
CA GLY A 71 -4.73 2.58 13.36
C GLY A 71 -3.42 1.84 13.08
N ARG A 72 -3.34 0.53 13.38
CA ARG A 72 -2.15 -0.26 13.07
C ARG A 72 -2.19 -0.76 11.62
N ALA A 73 -1.06 -0.64 10.93
CA ALA A 73 -0.87 -1.19 9.60
C ALA A 73 0.48 -1.87 9.47
N ARG A 74 0.58 -2.76 8.48
CA ARG A 74 1.79 -3.51 8.17
C ARG A 74 2.11 -3.42 6.69
N ILE A 75 3.38 -3.17 6.38
CA ILE A 75 3.94 -3.37 5.04
C ILE A 75 4.58 -4.74 5.06
N GLY A 76 3.82 -5.76 4.67
CA GLY A 76 4.18 -7.17 4.85
C GLY A 76 5.53 -7.51 4.22
N GLU A 77 5.84 -6.94 3.08
CA GLU A 77 7.03 -7.25 2.30
C GLU A 77 8.29 -6.56 2.79
N LEU A 78 8.14 -5.58 3.68
CA LEU A 78 9.24 -4.97 4.43
C LEU A 78 9.26 -5.44 5.89
N ASN A 79 8.36 -6.36 6.26
CA ASN A 79 8.16 -6.84 7.63
C ASN A 79 8.09 -5.67 8.64
N HIS A 80 7.38 -4.61 8.26
CA HIS A 80 7.34 -3.37 9.02
C HIS A 80 5.92 -3.05 9.48
N ASP A 81 5.74 -2.99 10.80
CA ASP A 81 4.51 -2.55 11.45
C ASP A 81 4.65 -1.09 11.88
N PHE A 82 3.59 -0.31 11.67
CA PHE A 82 3.54 1.10 12.05
C PHE A 82 2.15 1.46 12.56
N ILE A 83 2.11 2.51 13.39
CA ILE A 83 0.88 3.09 13.90
C ILE A 83 0.61 4.36 13.09
N LEU A 84 -0.56 4.42 12.46
CA LEU A 84 -1.01 5.61 11.77
C LEU A 84 -1.35 6.70 12.78
N PRO A 85 -0.82 7.92 12.59
CA PRO A 85 -1.26 9.08 13.34
C PRO A 85 -2.73 9.36 13.08
N ASN A 86 -3.40 9.98 14.06
CA ASN A 86 -4.82 10.31 13.93
C ASN A 86 -5.09 11.15 12.67
N GLY A 87 -6.17 10.83 11.96
CA GLY A 87 -6.52 11.45 10.68
C GLY A 87 -5.75 10.92 9.48
N ASN A 88 -4.90 9.90 9.62
CA ASN A 88 -4.27 9.23 8.49
C ASN A 88 -4.99 7.93 8.13
N ARG A 89 -4.92 7.55 6.85
CA ARG A 89 -5.43 6.27 6.34
C ARG A 89 -4.40 5.61 5.44
N TYR A 90 -4.16 4.32 5.66
CA TYR A 90 -3.32 3.51 4.79
C TYR A 90 -4.19 2.62 3.94
N LEU A 91 -4.07 2.78 2.63
CA LEU A 91 -4.81 2.06 1.61
C LEU A 91 -3.93 0.90 1.15
N TRP A 92 -4.44 -0.33 1.27
CA TRP A 92 -3.67 -1.52 1.00
C TRP A 92 -4.50 -2.68 0.43
N ASN A 93 -3.80 -3.72 -0.04
CA ASN A 93 -4.37 -4.96 -0.59
C ASN A 93 -5.52 -4.74 -1.58
N PHE A 94 -5.22 -4.02 -2.66
CA PHE A 94 -6.18 -3.81 -3.75
C PHE A 94 -6.03 -4.88 -4.82
N ARG A 95 -7.17 -5.34 -5.34
CA ARG A 95 -7.21 -6.20 -6.51
C ARG A 95 -8.45 -5.92 -7.33
N THR A 96 -8.27 -5.74 -8.64
CA THR A 96 -9.32 -5.86 -9.63
C THR A 96 -9.20 -7.23 -10.29
N LEU A 97 -10.30 -7.96 -10.37
CA LEU A 97 -10.38 -9.25 -11.05
C LEU A 97 -9.98 -9.08 -12.52
N GLU A 98 -9.27 -10.07 -13.05
CA GLU A 98 -8.56 -9.95 -14.33
C GLU A 98 -9.47 -9.55 -15.50
N ALA A 99 -10.66 -10.15 -15.59
CA ALA A 99 -11.66 -9.87 -16.62
C ALA A 99 -12.18 -8.41 -16.64
N TYR A 100 -11.99 -7.67 -15.55
CA TYR A 100 -12.51 -6.32 -15.35
C TYR A 100 -11.42 -5.23 -15.31
N ARG A 101 -10.15 -5.61 -15.50
CA ARG A 101 -9.02 -4.67 -15.53
C ARG A 101 -9.09 -3.73 -16.74
N GLY A 102 -8.43 -2.59 -16.64
CA GLY A 102 -8.34 -1.59 -17.71
C GLY A 102 -9.58 -0.70 -17.88
N ARG A 103 -10.64 -0.92 -17.10
CA ARG A 103 -11.92 -0.21 -17.21
C ARG A 103 -12.10 0.98 -16.26
N GLY A 104 -11.04 1.45 -15.61
CA GLY A 104 -11.13 2.56 -14.64
C GLY A 104 -11.64 2.20 -13.23
N ILE A 105 -11.99 0.93 -12.97
CA ILE A 105 -12.54 0.48 -11.67
C ILE A 105 -11.59 0.76 -10.50
N TYR A 106 -10.30 0.48 -10.65
CA TYR A 106 -9.33 0.67 -9.57
C TYR A 106 -9.20 2.13 -9.10
N PRO A 107 -8.96 3.13 -9.98
CA PRO A 107 -8.97 4.52 -9.56
C PRO A 107 -10.33 4.97 -9.01
N ALA A 108 -11.45 4.46 -9.53
CA ALA A 108 -12.79 4.73 -9.00
C ALA A 108 -12.97 4.23 -7.56
N LEU A 109 -12.53 3.01 -7.29
CA LEU A 109 -12.50 2.44 -5.94
C LEU A 109 -11.69 3.30 -4.97
N LEU A 110 -10.50 3.77 -5.38
CA LEU A 110 -9.70 4.67 -4.56
C LEU A 110 -10.43 5.99 -4.26
N GLN A 111 -11.07 6.61 -5.25
CA GLN A 111 -11.80 7.86 -5.06
C GLN A 111 -13.05 7.68 -4.20
N ALA A 112 -13.80 6.59 -4.36
CA ALA A 112 -14.95 6.27 -3.53
C ALA A 112 -14.54 6.11 -2.05
N ILE A 113 -13.43 5.41 -1.78
CA ILE A 113 -12.84 5.31 -0.44
C ILE A 113 -12.50 6.69 0.11
N ILE A 114 -11.81 7.53 -0.66
CA ILE A 114 -11.42 8.87 -0.23
C ILE A 114 -12.68 9.68 0.13
N ASN A 115 -13.70 9.64 -0.73
CA ASN A 115 -14.94 10.39 -0.54
C ASN A 115 -15.72 9.92 0.69
N ASP A 116 -15.83 8.60 0.93
CA ASP A 116 -16.49 8.05 2.12
C ASP A 116 -15.74 8.34 3.43
N GLN A 117 -14.41 8.45 3.34
CA GLN A 117 -13.55 8.75 4.48
C GLN A 117 -13.35 10.26 4.69
N ARG A 118 -13.85 11.12 3.79
CA ARG A 118 -13.82 12.59 3.98
C ARG A 118 -14.49 12.94 5.31
N GLY A 119 -13.87 13.84 6.06
CA GLY A 119 -14.31 14.23 7.42
C GLY A 119 -13.71 13.38 8.54
N ARG A 120 -13.35 12.11 8.29
CA ARG A 120 -12.67 11.23 9.26
C ARG A 120 -11.15 11.15 9.04
N ALA A 121 -10.71 11.42 7.82
CA ALA A 121 -9.31 11.39 7.43
C ALA A 121 -8.89 12.71 6.76
N LYS A 122 -7.64 13.12 7.04
CA LYS A 122 -6.95 14.27 6.47
C LYS A 122 -5.96 13.87 5.38
N GLN A 123 -5.35 12.69 5.53
CA GLN A 123 -4.27 12.22 4.67
C GLN A 123 -4.43 10.72 4.35
N TYR A 124 -4.19 10.38 3.10
CA TYR A 124 -4.26 9.02 2.58
C TYR A 124 -2.90 8.59 2.03
N TRP A 125 -2.56 7.34 2.26
CA TRP A 125 -1.25 6.77 1.96
C TRP A 125 -1.43 5.46 1.22
N ILE A 126 -0.68 5.25 0.14
CA ILE A 126 -0.70 4.00 -0.59
C ILE A 126 0.70 3.70 -1.12
N ILE A 127 1.06 2.42 -1.12
CA ILE A 127 2.32 1.94 -1.66
C ILE A 127 2.01 0.91 -2.73
N HIS A 128 2.85 0.85 -3.76
CA HIS A 128 2.84 -0.27 -4.70
C HIS A 128 4.25 -0.85 -4.91
N ALA A 129 4.28 -2.12 -5.28
CA ALA A 129 5.48 -2.82 -5.72
C ALA A 129 6.02 -2.22 -7.04
N PRO A 130 7.34 -2.09 -7.22
CA PRO A 130 7.94 -1.49 -8.42
C PRO A 130 7.49 -2.09 -9.76
N GLU A 131 7.25 -3.40 -9.79
CA GLU A 131 6.80 -4.17 -10.94
C GLU A 131 5.35 -3.88 -11.34
N ASN A 132 4.54 -3.35 -10.42
CA ASN A 132 3.11 -3.13 -10.64
C ASN A 132 2.84 -1.75 -11.28
N LYS A 133 3.24 -1.62 -12.55
CA LYS A 133 2.99 -0.42 -13.36
C LYS A 133 1.50 -0.08 -13.51
N SER A 134 0.63 -1.09 -13.48
CA SER A 134 -0.83 -0.88 -13.57
C SER A 134 -1.36 -0.15 -12.32
N SER A 135 -0.97 -0.60 -11.12
CA SER A 135 -1.32 0.09 -9.88
C SER A 135 -0.73 1.50 -9.83
N GLN A 136 0.51 1.70 -10.29
CA GLN A 136 1.09 3.04 -10.38
C GLN A 136 0.20 4.01 -11.17
N GLN A 137 -0.27 3.59 -12.34
CA GLN A 137 -1.13 4.42 -13.18
C GLN A 137 -2.50 4.65 -12.54
N GLY A 138 -3.10 3.62 -11.93
CA GLY A 138 -4.37 3.76 -11.21
C GLY A 138 -4.28 4.72 -10.03
N ILE A 139 -3.23 4.61 -9.22
CA ILE A 139 -2.95 5.50 -8.07
C ILE A 139 -2.85 6.96 -8.54
N ARG A 140 -2.08 7.22 -9.60
CA ARG A 140 -1.95 8.56 -10.19
C ARG A 140 -3.26 9.08 -10.77
N LYS A 141 -4.01 8.24 -11.49
CA LYS A 141 -5.33 8.60 -12.05
C LYS A 141 -6.34 8.94 -10.96
N ALA A 142 -6.25 8.30 -9.79
CA ALA A 142 -7.09 8.65 -8.63
C ALA A 142 -6.71 9.99 -7.98
N GLY A 143 -5.58 10.59 -8.36
CA GLY A 143 -5.12 11.90 -7.88
C GLY A 143 -4.00 11.84 -6.85
N PHE A 144 -3.49 10.65 -6.51
CA PHE A 144 -2.38 10.53 -5.57
C PHE A 144 -1.08 11.05 -6.18
N ARG A 145 -0.27 11.69 -5.33
CA ARG A 145 1.04 12.21 -5.69
C ARG A 145 2.14 11.30 -5.18
N PHE A 146 3.16 11.09 -6.01
CA PHE A 146 4.37 10.38 -5.61
C PHE A 146 5.12 11.17 -4.54
N LEU A 147 5.52 10.49 -3.46
CA LEU A 147 6.26 11.07 -2.36
C LEU A 147 7.73 10.65 -2.37
N GLY A 148 8.02 9.37 -2.61
CA GLY A 148 9.39 8.85 -2.62
C GLY A 148 9.47 7.34 -2.78
N GLN A 149 10.69 6.83 -2.89
CA GLN A 149 10.95 5.39 -2.89
C GLN A 149 11.17 4.90 -1.46
N LEU A 150 10.40 3.91 -1.05
CA LEU A 150 10.54 3.21 0.21
C LEU A 150 11.42 1.96 0.03
N GLY A 151 12.41 1.79 0.90
CA GLY A 151 13.33 0.66 0.92
C GLY A 151 14.10 0.62 2.23
N LEU A 152 15.27 -0.04 2.22
CA LEU A 152 16.18 -0.01 3.37
C LEU A 152 17.35 0.94 3.13
N ASN A 153 17.77 1.66 4.17
CA ASN A 153 19.00 2.43 4.16
C ASN A 153 20.23 1.51 4.30
N LYS A 154 21.43 2.10 4.42
CA LYS A 154 22.69 1.36 4.56
C LYS A 154 22.77 0.56 5.85
N GLU A 155 22.04 1.00 6.87
CA GLU A 155 21.94 0.39 8.19
C GLU A 155 20.86 -0.71 8.23
N GLY A 156 20.19 -1.00 7.11
CA GLY A 156 19.15 -2.02 7.03
C GLY A 156 17.81 -1.61 7.66
N GLN A 157 17.59 -0.32 7.86
CA GLN A 157 16.37 0.26 8.44
C GLN A 157 15.45 0.78 7.34
N LEU A 158 14.14 0.73 7.57
CA LEU A 158 13.15 1.32 6.67
C LEU A 158 13.43 2.81 6.47
N ALA A 159 13.55 3.24 5.22
CA ALA A 159 13.74 4.64 4.88
C ALA A 159 13.03 5.02 3.58
N LEU A 160 12.62 6.28 3.52
CA LEU A 160 12.12 6.94 2.33
C LEU A 160 13.24 7.75 1.66
N GLU A 161 13.58 7.42 0.42
CA GLU A 161 14.50 8.22 -0.39
C GLU A 161 13.86 9.58 -0.69
N ALA A 162 14.38 10.62 -0.05
CA ALA A 162 13.74 11.94 0.02
C ALA A 162 14.58 13.05 -0.63
N ARG A 163 15.43 12.70 -1.60
CA ARG A 163 16.46 13.59 -2.17
C ARG A 163 15.92 14.95 -2.64
N TYR A 164 14.69 14.98 -3.14
CA TYR A 164 14.04 16.18 -3.67
C TYR A 164 12.72 16.54 -2.97
N MET A 165 12.46 15.94 -1.80
CA MET A 165 11.24 16.24 -1.04
C MET A 165 11.31 17.61 -0.38
N ARG A 166 10.19 18.34 -0.40
CA ARG A 166 9.97 19.58 0.34
C ARG A 166 9.95 19.29 1.85
N LEU A 167 10.21 20.30 2.68
CA LEU A 167 10.19 20.13 4.13
C LEU A 167 8.85 19.59 4.66
N THR A 168 7.74 20.11 4.14
CA THR A 168 6.38 19.65 4.48
C THR A 168 6.16 18.18 4.17
N GLU A 169 6.73 17.69 3.07
CA GLU A 169 6.63 16.29 2.64
C GLU A 169 7.45 15.37 3.54
N LYS A 170 8.63 15.84 3.99
CA LYS A 170 9.47 15.11 4.94
C LYS A 170 8.78 15.00 6.30
N MET A 171 8.12 16.07 6.74
CA MET A 171 7.33 16.06 7.99
C MET A 171 6.17 15.07 7.91
N LEU A 172 5.41 15.06 6.79
CA LEU A 172 4.32 14.11 6.58
C LEU A 172 4.82 12.65 6.59
N ALA A 173 5.95 12.37 5.94
CA ALA A 173 6.55 11.03 5.95
C ALA A 173 7.01 10.61 7.36
N HIS A 174 7.64 11.53 8.09
CA HIS A 174 8.06 11.29 9.47
C HIS A 174 6.87 11.03 10.40
N GLU A 175 5.77 11.77 10.24
CA GLU A 175 4.53 11.54 11.01
C GLU A 175 4.03 10.10 10.81
N MET A 176 4.10 9.58 9.59
CA MET A 176 3.75 8.20 9.24
C MET A 176 4.76 7.14 9.70
N GLY A 177 5.78 7.50 10.48
CA GLY A 177 6.83 6.57 10.91
C GLY A 177 7.78 6.15 9.79
N MET A 178 7.86 6.94 8.71
CA MET A 178 8.74 6.67 7.57
C MET A 178 9.87 7.70 7.54
N PRO A 179 10.98 7.46 8.27
CA PRO A 179 12.09 8.40 8.31
C PRO A 179 12.70 8.57 6.92
N THR A 180 13.17 9.78 6.64
CA THR A 180 13.72 10.13 5.33
C THR A 180 15.23 9.97 5.31
N ASP A 181 15.76 9.39 4.24
CA ASP A 181 17.20 9.34 3.97
C ASP A 181 17.52 10.20 2.73
N ARG A 182 18.68 10.87 2.76
CA ARG A 182 19.24 11.60 1.62
C ARG A 182 19.96 10.66 0.64
N GLY A 183 20.38 9.49 1.11
CA GLY A 183 20.98 8.43 0.33
C GLY A 183 19.96 7.63 -0.47
N LYS A 184 20.46 6.87 -1.44
CA LYS A 184 19.66 5.92 -2.22
C LYS A 184 19.26 4.75 -1.32
N VAL A 185 17.98 4.42 -1.29
CA VAL A 185 17.49 3.23 -0.58
C VAL A 185 17.69 1.98 -1.43
N LEU A 186 18.00 0.86 -0.79
CA LEU A 186 18.12 -0.42 -1.47
C LEU A 186 16.72 -0.98 -1.75
N PRO A 187 16.44 -1.46 -2.98
CA PRO A 187 15.18 -2.10 -3.33
C PRO A 187 15.17 -3.54 -2.79
N CYS A 188 15.24 -3.71 -1.47
CA CYS A 188 15.28 -5.02 -0.80
C CYS A 188 13.95 -5.80 -0.88
N TRP A 189 12.91 -5.19 -1.47
CA TRP A 189 11.58 -5.79 -1.74
C TRP A 189 11.67 -7.23 -2.27
N ASN A 190 12.71 -7.50 -3.07
CA ASN A 190 12.88 -8.77 -3.76
C ASN A 190 13.31 -9.94 -2.85
N CYS A 191 13.82 -9.67 -1.64
CA CYS A 191 14.32 -10.73 -0.74
C CYS A 191 13.26 -11.28 0.21
N HIS A 192 12.28 -10.45 0.61
CA HIS A 192 11.28 -10.78 1.63
C HIS A 192 9.84 -10.91 1.08
N SER A 193 9.60 -10.64 -0.21
CA SER A 193 8.25 -10.80 -0.78
C SER A 193 7.87 -12.29 -0.90
N PRO A 194 6.76 -12.73 -0.28
CA PRO A 194 6.25 -14.10 -0.41
C PRO A 194 5.65 -14.39 -1.80
N TYR A 195 5.46 -13.36 -2.63
CA TYR A 195 4.78 -13.46 -3.92
C TYR A 195 5.73 -13.65 -5.12
N LEU A 196 7.05 -13.73 -4.89
CA LEU A 196 8.04 -13.96 -5.93
C LEU A 196 8.20 -15.45 -6.25
N LYS A 197 7.79 -15.86 -7.46
CA LYS A 197 7.95 -17.23 -7.98
C LYS A 197 9.41 -17.61 -8.30
N LYS A 198 10.28 -16.62 -8.51
CA LYS A 198 11.73 -16.81 -8.71
C LYS A 198 12.48 -15.72 -7.95
N ARG A 199 13.23 -16.13 -6.93
CA ARG A 199 14.15 -15.24 -6.21
C ARG A 199 15.41 -15.09 -7.07
N SER A 200 15.85 -13.84 -7.30
CA SER A 200 17.15 -13.61 -7.92
C SER A 200 18.25 -14.02 -6.93
N VAL A 201 19.22 -14.83 -7.37
CA VAL A 201 20.37 -15.24 -6.56
C VAL A 201 21.30 -14.03 -6.25
N TYR A 202 21.11 -12.91 -6.95
CA TYR A 202 21.86 -11.67 -6.76
C TYR A 202 21.18 -10.67 -5.82
N CYS A 203 20.15 -11.09 -5.10
CA CYS A 203 19.45 -10.24 -4.16
C CYS A 203 20.15 -10.25 -2.80
N CYS A 204 20.80 -9.13 -2.50
CA CYS A 204 21.69 -8.89 -1.37
C CYS A 204 22.98 -9.73 -1.46
N THR A 205 24.02 -9.20 -2.10
CA THR A 205 25.37 -9.42 -1.55
C THR A 205 25.47 -8.54 -0.31
N PRO A 206 25.50 -9.11 0.90
CA PRO A 206 26.18 -8.41 1.96
C PRO A 206 27.66 -8.51 1.63
N SER A 207 28.33 -7.37 1.47
CA SER A 207 29.75 -7.32 1.83
C SER A 207 29.85 -7.43 3.36
N ILE A 208 29.33 -8.51 3.95
CA ILE A 208 29.62 -8.88 5.32
C ILE A 208 31.01 -9.51 5.24
N VAL A 209 31.99 -8.76 5.73
CA VAL A 209 33.28 -9.29 6.15
C VAL A 209 33.00 -10.54 7.00
N PRO A 210 33.60 -11.71 6.70
CA PRO A 210 33.35 -12.91 7.49
C PRO A 210 33.80 -12.65 8.93
N ILE A 211 32.87 -12.74 9.87
CA ILE A 211 33.21 -12.93 11.28
C ILE A 211 33.92 -14.27 11.35
N LYS A 212 35.24 -14.24 11.58
CA LYS A 212 36.02 -15.43 11.90
C LYS A 212 35.45 -16.02 13.18
N SER A 213 34.74 -17.13 13.08
CA SER A 213 34.51 -18.03 14.22
C SER A 213 35.80 -18.78 14.49
N SER A 214 36.67 -18.21 15.32
CA SER A 214 37.71 -18.97 16.00
C SER A 214 37.06 -19.77 17.13
N VAL A 215 36.70 -21.01 16.82
CA VAL A 215 36.58 -22.06 17.84
C VAL A 215 37.96 -22.69 17.94
N HIS A 216 38.67 -22.36 19.02
CA HIS A 216 39.72 -23.23 19.54
C HIS A 216 39.09 -24.09 20.64
N LEU A 217 39.51 -25.36 20.60
CA LEU A 217 39.16 -26.50 21.46
C LEU A 217 39.24 -26.16 22.95
#